data_AF-A0A954ZXW4-F1
#
_entry.id   AF-A0A954ZXW4-F1
#
_cell.length_a   1.000
_cell.length_b   1.000
_cell.length_c   1.000
_cell.angle_alpha   90.00
_cell.angle_beta   90.00
_cell.angle_gamma   90.00
#
_symmetry.space_group_name_H-M   'P 1'
#
loop_
_entity.id
_entity.type
_entity.pdbx_description
1 polymer ?
#
loop_
_entity_poly.entity_id
_entity_poly.type
_entity_poly.pdbx_seq_one_letter_code
_entity_poly.pdbx_strand_id
1 'polypeptide(L)'
;MSKHEQEWFDQPDPTGRTDSGEVGLRFTCTQCGSCCTGPTGYVLFNDKEAGSMAKALGISKQKFLDEYSHDTILGRSLNENLTDFGYDCIFLTRDAKTGKAGCSIYETRPEQCRTWPFWDSNLTSKRAWASASRKCPGMDTGTLYPPKHIRITRDRVEI
;
A
#
# COMPACT_ATOMS: atom_id res chain seq x y z
N MET A 1 9.63 -30.56 -12.81
CA MET A 1 9.04 -29.64 -13.81
C MET A 1 8.60 -28.40 -13.06
N SER A 2 9.39 -27.32 -13.12
CA SER A 2 9.16 -26.11 -12.30
C SER A 2 7.99 -25.31 -12.86
N LYS A 3 6.79 -25.54 -12.31
CA LYS A 3 5.60 -24.72 -12.58
C LYS A 3 5.76 -23.40 -11.82
N HIS A 4 6.36 -22.41 -12.46
CA HIS A 4 5.90 -21.04 -12.20
C HIS A 4 4.52 -20.96 -12.87
N GLU A 5 3.48 -21.20 -12.08
CA GLU A 5 2.10 -21.11 -12.52
C GLU A 5 1.88 -19.69 -13.03
N GLN A 6 1.55 -19.55 -14.32
CA GLN A 6 1.43 -18.26 -14.99
C GLN A 6 0.36 -17.44 -14.26
N GLU A 7 0.73 -16.26 -13.75
CA GLU A 7 -0.17 -15.40 -13.01
C GLU A 7 -1.05 -14.61 -13.98
N TRP A 8 -2.22 -14.15 -13.51
CA TRP A 8 -3.19 -13.52 -14.40
C TRP A 8 -2.69 -12.21 -15.02
N PHE A 9 -1.71 -11.56 -14.40
CA PHE A 9 -1.04 -10.36 -14.90
C PHE A 9 0.15 -10.65 -15.83
N ASP A 10 0.48 -11.92 -16.08
CA ASP A 10 1.41 -12.31 -17.17
C ASP A 10 0.70 -12.36 -18.53
N GLN A 11 -0.63 -12.25 -18.56
CA GLN A 11 -1.41 -12.24 -19.79
C GLN A 11 -1.42 -10.83 -20.41
N PRO A 12 -1.47 -10.71 -21.75
CA PRO A 12 -1.71 -9.43 -22.42
C PRO A 12 -3.03 -8.80 -21.98
N ASP A 13 -3.01 -7.47 -21.79
CA ASP A 13 -4.12 -6.65 -21.28
C ASP A 13 -4.87 -7.33 -20.12
N PRO A 14 -4.19 -7.61 -19.00
CA PRO A 14 -4.70 -8.55 -18.00
C PRO A 14 -5.96 -8.02 -17.30
N THR A 15 -6.15 -6.69 -17.27
CA THR A 15 -7.33 -6.03 -16.70
C THR A 15 -8.43 -5.76 -17.73
N GLY A 16 -8.13 -5.88 -19.02
CA GLY A 16 -9.08 -5.60 -20.11
C GLY A 16 -9.49 -4.12 -20.19
N ARG A 17 -8.63 -3.21 -19.70
CA ARG A 17 -8.94 -1.78 -19.58
C ARG A 17 -8.06 -0.90 -20.46
N THR A 18 -7.02 -1.47 -21.06
CA THR A 18 -6.03 -0.70 -21.81
C THR A 18 -6.14 -0.89 -23.31
N ASP A 19 -6.76 -1.99 -23.76
CA ASP A 19 -6.86 -2.39 -25.18
C ASP A 19 -5.50 -2.36 -25.91
N SER A 20 -4.39 -2.42 -25.16
CA SER A 20 -3.03 -2.15 -25.63
C SER A 20 -2.19 -3.42 -25.83
N GLY A 21 -2.66 -4.57 -25.34
CA GLY A 21 -1.91 -5.82 -25.31
C GLY A 21 -0.72 -5.82 -24.34
N GLU A 22 -0.62 -4.83 -23.45
CA GLU A 22 0.46 -4.71 -22.48
C GLU A 22 0.43 -5.84 -21.44
N VAL A 23 1.61 -6.29 -21.02
CA VAL A 23 1.76 -7.32 -19.98
C VAL A 23 2.24 -6.67 -18.68
N GLY A 24 1.46 -6.84 -17.61
CA GLY A 24 1.69 -6.21 -16.31
C GLY A 24 0.52 -5.35 -15.85
N LEU A 25 0.75 -4.48 -14.87
CA LEU A 25 -0.30 -3.67 -14.24
C LEU A 25 0.10 -2.21 -14.18
N ARG A 26 -0.87 -1.32 -14.40
CA ARG A 26 -0.66 0.13 -14.36
C ARG A 26 -0.97 0.70 -12.98
N PHE A 27 -0.08 1.55 -12.48
CA PHE A 27 -0.31 2.31 -11.25
C PHE A 27 0.42 3.67 -11.23
N THR A 28 -0.27 4.69 -10.72
CA THR A 28 0.37 5.92 -10.25
C THR A 28 -0.34 6.43 -8.99
N CYS A 29 0.41 6.74 -7.94
CA CYS A 29 -0.18 7.36 -6.75
C CYS A 29 -0.74 8.75 -7.10
N THR A 30 -2.03 8.94 -6.86
CA THR A 30 -2.74 10.21 -7.11
C THR A 30 -2.88 11.08 -5.87
N GLN A 31 -2.28 10.67 -4.73
CA GLN A 31 -2.46 11.32 -3.44
C GLN A 31 -3.93 11.34 -2.99
N CYS A 32 -4.69 10.27 -3.26
CA CYS A 32 -6.09 10.15 -2.85
C CYS A 32 -6.28 9.76 -1.37
N GLY A 33 -5.26 9.17 -0.74
CA GLY A 33 -5.33 8.68 0.64
C GLY A 33 -6.06 7.35 0.83
N SER A 34 -6.63 6.76 -0.22
CA SER A 34 -7.46 5.54 -0.14
C SER A 34 -6.75 4.29 0.39
N CYS A 35 -5.42 4.23 0.34
CA CYS A 35 -4.64 3.13 0.90
C CYS A 35 -4.30 3.32 2.40
N CYS A 36 -4.57 4.50 2.96
CA CYS A 36 -4.25 4.87 4.35
C CYS A 36 -5.50 5.16 5.19
N THR A 37 -6.70 4.83 4.68
CA THR A 37 -8.00 5.17 5.27
C THR A 37 -9.03 4.07 5.00
N GLY A 38 -10.17 4.13 5.69
CA GLY A 38 -11.34 3.30 5.43
C GLY A 38 -11.76 2.47 6.65
N PRO A 39 -12.15 1.20 6.48
CA PRO A 39 -12.37 0.28 7.59
C PRO A 39 -11.08 0.06 8.39
N THR A 40 -11.22 -0.38 9.64
CA THR A 40 -10.07 -0.76 10.48
C THR A 40 -9.17 -1.74 9.75
N GLY A 41 -7.86 -1.52 9.81
CA GLY A 41 -6.86 -2.39 9.23
C GLY A 41 -5.56 -2.35 10.01
N TYR A 42 -4.57 -3.11 9.53
CA TYR A 42 -3.22 -3.08 10.10
C TYR A 42 -2.24 -2.50 9.10
N VAL A 43 -1.40 -1.58 9.57
CA VAL A 43 -0.19 -1.14 8.89
C VAL A 43 0.98 -1.67 9.72
N LEU A 44 1.35 -2.91 9.42
CA LEU A 44 2.43 -3.65 10.07
C LEU A 44 3.79 -3.08 9.67
N PHE A 45 4.72 -3.14 10.61
CA PHE A 45 6.09 -2.73 10.41
C PHE A 45 7.04 -3.56 11.28
N ASN A 46 8.28 -3.68 10.85
CA ASN A 46 9.33 -4.35 11.60
C ASN A 46 10.17 -3.38 12.46
N ASP A 47 11.03 -3.96 13.27
CA ASP A 47 11.89 -3.25 14.21
C ASP A 47 12.79 -2.16 13.57
N LYS A 48 13.31 -2.45 12.37
CA LYS A 48 14.16 -1.53 11.61
C LYS A 48 13.35 -0.36 11.05
N GLU A 49 12.13 -0.62 10.59
CA GLU A 49 11.21 0.41 10.13
C GLU A 49 10.78 1.31 11.28
N ALA A 50 10.50 0.75 12.46
CA ALA A 50 10.23 1.51 13.68
C ALA A 50 11.35 2.51 13.99
N GLY A 51 12.62 2.07 13.92
CA GLY A 51 13.78 2.94 14.11
C GLY A 51 13.88 4.04 13.05
N SER A 52 13.53 3.73 11.80
CA SER A 52 13.55 4.68 10.69
C SER A 52 12.47 5.75 10.83
N MET A 53 11.25 5.36 11.19
CA MET A 53 10.13 6.27 11.45
C MET A 53 10.38 7.14 12.69
N ALA A 54 10.88 6.54 13.78
CA ALA A 54 11.25 7.29 14.98
C ALA A 54 12.32 8.36 14.69
N LYS A 55 13.33 8.01 13.89
CA LYS A 55 14.37 8.97 13.46
C LYS A 55 13.78 10.11 12.63
N ALA A 56 12.85 9.83 11.71
CA ALA A 56 12.18 10.88 10.93
C ALA A 56 11.36 11.84 11.79
N LEU A 57 10.79 11.33 12.90
CA LEU A 57 10.05 12.13 13.88
C LEU A 57 10.94 12.82 14.92
N GLY A 58 12.25 12.53 14.95
CA GLY A 58 13.19 13.10 15.93
C GLY A 58 12.96 12.58 17.36
N ILE A 59 12.39 11.39 17.52
CA ILE A 59 12.09 10.78 18.83
C ILE A 59 12.83 9.45 19.03
N SER A 60 12.85 8.96 20.27
CA SER A 60 13.37 7.62 20.53
C SER A 60 12.43 6.56 19.94
N LYS A 61 13.00 5.41 19.57
CA LYS A 61 12.22 4.27 19.07
C LYS A 61 11.20 3.79 20.10
N GLN A 62 11.54 3.79 21.39
CA GLN A 62 10.58 3.41 22.43
C GLN A 62 9.38 4.36 22.45
N LYS A 63 9.63 5.67 22.42
CA LYS A 63 8.56 6.68 22.36
C LYS A 63 7.70 6.51 21.09
N PHE A 64 8.31 6.19 19.96
CA PHE A 64 7.57 5.87 18.73
C PHE A 64 6.63 4.67 18.93
N LEU A 65 7.13 3.58 19.51
CA LEU A 65 6.33 2.37 19.74
C LEU A 65 5.16 2.66 20.67
N ASP A 66 5.37 3.47 21.70
CA ASP A 66 4.36 3.78 22.71
C ASP A 66 3.27 4.74 22.19
N GLU A 67 3.66 5.76 21.41
CA GLU A 67 2.73 6.83 20.98
C GLU A 67 2.07 6.58 19.62
N TYR A 68 2.73 5.85 18.72
CA TYR A 68 2.32 5.74 17.31
C TYR A 68 1.95 4.33 16.86
N SER A 69 2.03 3.33 17.76
CA SER A 69 1.74 1.95 17.42
C SER A 69 1.02 1.18 18.51
N HIS A 70 0.49 0.01 18.17
CA HIS A 70 -0.11 -0.94 19.09
C HIS A 70 0.21 -2.38 18.66
N ASP A 71 0.15 -3.32 19.60
CA ASP A 71 0.34 -4.75 19.32
C ASP A 71 -0.95 -5.37 18.75
N THR A 72 -0.80 -6.23 17.76
CA THR A 72 -1.87 -7.01 17.14
C THR A 72 -1.48 -8.48 17.11
N ILE A 73 -2.41 -9.37 16.75
CA ILE A 73 -2.12 -10.80 16.58
C ILE A 73 -1.13 -11.08 15.43
N LEU A 74 -0.97 -10.14 14.48
CA LEU A 74 -0.07 -10.27 13.32
C LEU A 74 1.26 -9.53 13.52
N GLY A 75 1.45 -8.89 14.67
CA GLY A 75 2.61 -8.05 14.97
C GLY A 75 2.24 -6.61 15.30
N ARG A 76 3.23 -5.72 15.33
CA ARG A 76 3.03 -4.32 15.68
C ARG A 76 2.45 -3.55 14.48
N SER A 77 1.39 -2.78 14.70
CA SER A 77 0.73 -1.94 13.69
C SER A 77 0.80 -0.48 14.09
N LEU A 78 0.83 0.42 13.10
CA LEU A 78 0.59 1.85 13.33
C LEU A 78 -0.83 2.07 13.88
N ASN A 79 -0.99 3.13 14.66
CA ASN A 79 -2.28 3.57 15.16
C ASN A 79 -3.14 4.19 14.05
N GLU A 80 -4.46 4.15 14.27
CA GLU A 80 -5.47 4.76 13.41
C GLU A 80 -6.31 5.75 14.23
N ASN A 81 -6.75 6.83 13.60
CA ASN A 81 -7.64 7.83 14.15
C ASN A 81 -8.98 7.78 13.42
N LEU A 82 -10.10 7.74 14.17
CA LEU A 82 -11.43 7.84 13.57
C LEU A 82 -11.69 9.27 13.07
N THR A 83 -12.03 9.40 11.78
CA THR A 83 -12.36 10.64 11.09
C THR A 83 -13.64 10.47 10.26
N ASP A 84 -14.08 11.55 9.59
CA ASP A 84 -15.21 11.50 8.65
C ASP A 84 -14.98 10.57 7.44
N PHE A 85 -13.73 10.15 7.20
CA PHE A 85 -13.36 9.24 6.11
C PHE A 85 -13.23 7.78 6.58
N GLY A 86 -13.37 7.51 7.88
CA GLY A 86 -13.12 6.22 8.50
C GLY A 86 -11.89 6.25 9.41
N TYR A 87 -11.18 5.13 9.50
CA TYR A 87 -9.95 5.00 10.28
C TYR A 87 -8.75 5.45 9.45
N ASP A 88 -8.29 6.67 9.69
CA ASP A 88 -7.11 7.24 9.05
C ASP A 88 -5.85 6.78 9.80
N CYS A 89 -4.84 6.29 9.08
CA CYS A 89 -3.51 6.08 9.65
C CYS A 89 -3.03 7.35 10.36
N ILE A 90 -2.40 7.21 11.54
CA ILE A 90 -1.94 8.33 12.37
C ILE A 90 -1.04 9.35 11.63
N PHE A 91 -0.37 8.93 10.55
CA PHE A 91 0.49 9.79 9.73
C PHE A 91 -0.16 10.32 8.45
N LEU A 92 -1.44 10.01 8.19
CA LEU A 92 -2.18 10.54 7.04
C LEU A 92 -2.47 12.04 7.26
N THR A 93 -2.08 12.85 6.29
CA THR A 93 -2.41 14.28 6.27
C THR A 93 -3.38 14.56 5.12
N ARG A 94 -4.25 15.57 5.27
CA ARG A 94 -5.21 15.97 4.24
C ARG A 94 -5.14 17.47 4.03
N ASP A 95 -5.05 17.89 2.77
CA ASP A 95 -5.13 19.28 2.37
C ASP A 95 -6.55 19.60 1.93
N ALA A 96 -7.27 20.36 2.77
CA ALA A 96 -8.66 20.73 2.51
C ALA A 96 -8.83 21.62 1.27
N LYS A 97 -7.79 22.34 0.83
CA LYS A 97 -7.87 23.23 -0.35
C LYS A 97 -7.75 22.44 -1.65
N THR A 98 -6.87 21.44 -1.67
CA THR A 98 -6.60 20.66 -2.89
C THR A 98 -7.34 19.32 -2.91
N GLY A 99 -7.88 18.88 -1.77
CA GLY A 99 -8.48 17.56 -1.60
C GLY A 99 -7.46 16.42 -1.61
N LYS A 100 -6.15 16.72 -1.63
CA LYS A 100 -5.09 15.73 -1.68
C LYS A 100 -4.70 15.25 -0.29
N ALA A 101 -4.24 14.01 -0.23
CA ALA A 101 -3.70 13.38 0.97
C ALA A 101 -2.17 13.26 0.91
N GLY A 102 -1.52 13.42 2.05
CA GLY A 102 -0.09 13.24 2.24
C GLY A 102 0.22 12.23 3.35
N CYS A 103 1.50 11.96 3.54
CA CYS A 103 1.99 11.18 4.69
C CYS A 103 3.10 11.96 5.34
N SER A 104 2.99 12.26 6.64
CA SER A 104 3.99 13.05 7.37
C SER A 104 5.35 12.32 7.50
N ILE A 105 5.37 11.00 7.32
CA ILE A 105 6.58 10.17 7.31
C ILE A 105 6.81 9.49 5.96
N TYR A 106 6.40 10.12 4.84
CA TYR A 106 6.37 9.48 3.51
C TYR A 106 7.70 8.78 3.16
N GLU A 107 8.84 9.43 3.38
CA GLU A 107 10.17 8.89 3.04
C GLU A 107 10.59 7.69 3.90
N THR A 108 9.96 7.48 5.05
CA THR A 108 10.25 6.37 5.98
C THR A 108 9.04 5.46 6.20
N ARG A 109 8.01 5.57 5.36
CA ARG A 109 6.81 4.72 5.45
C ARG A 109 7.18 3.23 5.38
N PRO A 110 6.45 2.34 6.08
CA PRO A 110 6.70 0.90 6.06
C PRO A 110 6.61 0.32 4.64
N GLU A 111 7.28 -0.81 4.41
CA GLU A 111 7.23 -1.56 3.16
C GLU A 111 5.80 -1.96 2.80
N GLN A 112 4.93 -2.24 3.78
CA GLN A 112 3.50 -2.44 3.51
C GLN A 112 2.91 -1.26 2.74
N CYS A 113 3.18 -0.03 3.16
CA CYS A 113 2.69 1.16 2.46
C CYS A 113 3.39 1.37 1.10
N ARG A 114 4.66 0.94 0.94
CA ARG A 114 5.43 1.09 -0.31
C ARG A 114 5.01 0.12 -1.39
N THR A 115 4.52 -1.04 -1.01
CA THR A 115 4.18 -2.13 -1.91
C THR A 115 2.76 -2.01 -2.46
N TRP A 116 1.92 -1.10 -1.93
CA TRP A 116 0.63 -0.79 -2.53
C TRP A 116 0.80 -0.34 -4.01
N PRO A 117 -0.01 -0.84 -4.96
CA PRO A 117 -1.17 -1.72 -4.81
C PRO A 117 -0.84 -3.22 -4.98
N PHE A 118 0.43 -3.61 -5.07
CA PHE A 118 0.88 -4.98 -5.36
C PHE A 118 0.90 -5.91 -4.14
N TRP A 119 0.00 -5.70 -3.19
CA TRP A 119 -0.22 -6.65 -2.09
C TRP A 119 -0.77 -7.98 -2.63
N ASP A 120 -0.42 -9.09 -1.98
CA ASP A 120 -0.92 -10.43 -2.33
C ASP A 120 -2.44 -10.48 -2.43
N SER A 121 -3.13 -9.82 -1.48
CA SER A 121 -4.60 -9.72 -1.45
C SER A 121 -5.18 -9.06 -2.70
N ASN A 122 -4.51 -8.07 -3.28
CA ASN A 122 -4.94 -7.42 -4.53
C ASN A 122 -4.56 -8.25 -5.76
N LEU A 123 -3.47 -9.02 -5.69
CA LEU A 123 -2.94 -9.80 -6.80
C LEU A 123 -3.51 -11.22 -6.89
N THR A 124 -4.29 -11.66 -5.91
CA THR A 124 -4.87 -13.03 -5.89
C THR A 124 -5.73 -13.33 -7.12
N SER A 125 -6.39 -12.31 -7.70
CA SER A 125 -7.14 -12.47 -8.96
C SER A 125 -7.45 -11.13 -9.64
N LYS A 126 -7.81 -11.18 -10.93
CA LYS A 126 -8.40 -10.04 -11.67
C LYS A 126 -9.54 -9.36 -10.91
N ARG A 127 -10.38 -10.16 -10.23
CA ARG A 127 -11.51 -9.65 -9.45
C ARG A 127 -11.06 -8.89 -8.21
N ALA A 128 -10.04 -9.38 -7.50
CA ALA A 128 -9.48 -8.72 -6.32
C ALA A 128 -8.88 -7.35 -6.71
N TRP A 129 -8.06 -7.33 -7.76
CA TRP A 129 -7.53 -6.09 -8.34
C TRP A 129 -8.63 -5.10 -8.72
N ALA A 130 -9.66 -5.58 -9.45
CA ALA A 130 -10.79 -4.75 -9.85
C ALA A 130 -11.62 -4.23 -8.66
N SER A 131 -11.61 -4.93 -7.52
CA SER A 131 -12.26 -4.48 -6.30
C SER A 131 -11.46 -3.37 -5.62
N ALA A 132 -10.14 -3.53 -5.51
CA ALA A 132 -9.23 -2.52 -4.99
C ALA A 132 -9.22 -1.25 -5.84
N SER A 133 -9.25 -1.38 -7.18
CA SER A 133 -9.23 -0.24 -8.09
C SER A 133 -10.46 0.67 -7.99
N ARG A 134 -11.59 0.17 -7.47
CA ARG A 134 -12.78 1.00 -7.20
C ARG A 134 -12.52 2.09 -6.15
N LYS A 135 -11.57 1.86 -5.25
CA LYS A 135 -11.22 2.81 -4.17
C LYS A 135 -10.00 3.66 -4.52
N CYS A 136 -9.18 3.22 -5.47
CA CYS A 136 -7.92 3.89 -5.82
C CYS A 136 -7.92 4.34 -7.29
N PRO A 137 -8.08 5.65 -7.57
CA PRO A 137 -8.07 6.16 -8.96
C PRO A 137 -6.69 6.06 -9.63
N GLY A 138 -5.66 5.71 -8.87
CA GLY A 138 -4.32 5.46 -9.38
C GLY A 138 -4.13 4.07 -10.00
N MET A 139 -5.01 3.11 -9.71
CA MET A 139 -4.94 1.77 -10.29
C MET A 139 -5.48 1.79 -11.71
N ASP A 140 -4.90 0.96 -12.59
CA ASP A 140 -5.20 0.92 -14.03
C ASP A 140 -4.80 2.20 -14.80
N THR A 141 -4.05 3.11 -14.17
CA THR A 141 -3.59 4.37 -14.78
C THR A 141 -2.10 4.59 -14.58
N GLY A 142 -1.49 5.46 -15.39
CA GLY A 142 -0.10 5.86 -15.19
C GLY A 142 0.93 4.78 -15.57
N THR A 143 1.95 4.61 -14.75
CA THR A 143 3.14 3.79 -15.10
C THR A 143 2.77 2.31 -15.24
N LEU A 144 3.22 1.66 -16.32
CA LEU A 144 3.13 0.20 -16.48
C LEU A 144 4.26 -0.51 -15.73
N TYR A 145 3.92 -1.41 -14.82
CA TYR A 145 4.87 -2.24 -14.10
C TYR A 145 4.88 -3.67 -14.67
N PRO A 146 6.05 -4.18 -15.10
CA PRO A 146 6.13 -5.53 -15.66
C PRO A 146 5.93 -6.60 -14.56
N PRO A 147 5.48 -7.82 -14.92
CA PRO A 147 5.23 -8.89 -13.94
C PRO A 147 6.39 -9.20 -13.00
N LYS A 148 7.63 -9.14 -13.51
CA LYS A 148 8.84 -9.31 -12.68
C LYS A 148 8.93 -8.24 -11.58
N HIS A 149 8.62 -6.99 -11.89
CA HIS A 149 8.60 -5.92 -10.90
C HIS A 149 7.50 -6.14 -9.87
N ILE A 150 6.30 -6.51 -10.32
CA ILE A 150 5.15 -6.77 -9.44
C ILE A 150 5.50 -7.83 -8.40
N ARG A 151 6.07 -8.97 -8.83
CA ARG A 151 6.54 -10.04 -7.95
C ARG A 151 7.60 -9.56 -6.95
N ILE A 152 8.66 -8.91 -7.45
CA ILE A 152 9.73 -8.39 -6.58
C ILE A 152 9.18 -7.40 -5.54
N THR A 153 8.18 -6.59 -5.89
CA THR A 153 7.58 -5.62 -4.97
C THR A 153 6.66 -6.30 -3.97
N ARG A 154 5.80 -7.22 -4.41
CA ARG A 154 4.93 -8.03 -3.56
C ARG A 154 5.72 -8.80 -2.51
N ASP A 155 6.79 -9.48 -2.93
CA ASP A 155 7.61 -10.34 -2.08
C ASP A 155 8.50 -9.56 -1.06
N ARG A 156 8.38 -8.22 -0.99
CA ARG A 156 9.07 -7.42 0.05
C ARG A 156 8.40 -7.50 1.41
N VAL A 157 7.13 -7.88 1.42
CA VAL A 157 6.32 -7.97 2.62
C VAL A 157 5.54 -9.28 2.61
N GLU A 158 5.51 -9.97 3.74
CA GLU A 158 4.61 -11.10 3.96
C GLU A 158 3.44 -10.56 4.80
N ILE A 159 2.29 -10.31 4.17
CA ILE A 159 1.10 -9.71 4.79
C ILE A 159 -0.14 -10.52 4.41
#